data_AF-A0A2N5CCT0-F1
#
_entry.id   AF-A0A2N5CCT0-F1
#
_cell.length_a   1.000
_cell.length_b   1.000
_cell.length_c   1.000
_cell.angle_alpha   90.00
_cell.angle_beta   90.00
_cell.angle_gamma   90.00
#
_symmetry.space_group_name_H-M   'P 1'
#
loop_
_entity.id
_entity.type
_entity.pdbx_description
1 polymer ?
#
loop_
_entity_poly.entity_id
_entity_poly.type
_entity_poly.pdbx_seq_one_letter_code
_entity_poly.pdbx_strand_id
1 'polypeptide(L)'
;MFTRLKEDIDAIMRRDPAARSRLEVLTCYPGLHAVIFHRVAHACWGGGFHWLGRWISHWSRWLTGIEIHPAVKLGRRVFIDHGMGVVIGETAEIGDDCTIYQGVTLGGTSLYKGQKRHPTLGAGVVVSAGAKVLGGFEVGDGARVGSNAVVLKPVPPGATAVGIPARIIMPDAPPQQQGARQEFSAYGITPNADDPVSLALKSLIDNAAKQHDRIEAVLAALDRLGEHLENTPNDRFDASELRKLMK
;
A
#
# COMPACT_ATOMS: atom_id res chain seq x y z
N MET A 1 -11.03 -18.58 22.32
CA MET A 1 -9.88 -18.86 21.44
C MET A 1 -10.30 -19.62 20.18
N PHE A 2 -10.96 -20.78 20.31
CA PHE A 2 -11.40 -21.61 19.17
C PHE A 2 -12.33 -20.92 18.17
N THR A 3 -13.30 -20.11 18.64
CA THR A 3 -14.19 -19.35 17.76
C THR A 3 -13.43 -18.38 16.85
N ARG A 4 -12.39 -17.72 17.39
CA ARG A 4 -11.55 -16.80 16.61
C ARG A 4 -10.71 -17.54 15.57
N LEU A 5 -10.10 -18.66 15.94
CA LEU A 5 -9.33 -19.47 15.00
C LEU A 5 -10.20 -19.95 13.83
N LYS A 6 -11.42 -20.39 14.11
CA LYS A 6 -12.39 -20.77 13.06
C LYS A 6 -12.72 -19.60 12.15
N GLU A 7 -12.99 -18.41 12.72
CA GLU A 7 -13.26 -17.20 11.94
C GLU A 7 -12.07 -16.79 11.06
N ASP A 8 -10.84 -16.88 11.57
CA ASP A 8 -9.63 -16.54 10.83
C ASP A 8 -9.43 -17.53 9.65
N ILE A 9 -9.60 -18.84 9.87
CA ILE A 9 -9.56 -19.86 8.80
C ILE A 9 -10.67 -19.62 7.77
N ASP A 10 -11.90 -19.40 8.21
CA ASP A 10 -13.06 -19.16 7.32
C ASP A 10 -12.93 -17.82 6.56
N ALA A 11 -12.19 -16.85 7.09
CA ALA A 11 -11.86 -15.62 6.37
C ALA A 11 -10.83 -15.88 5.27
N ILE A 12 -9.77 -16.65 5.55
CA ILE A 12 -8.76 -17.04 4.56
C ILE A 12 -9.39 -17.84 3.42
N MET A 13 -10.19 -18.86 3.74
CA MET A 13 -10.91 -19.68 2.74
C MET A 13 -11.83 -18.87 1.81
N ARG A 14 -12.30 -17.69 2.25
CA ARG A 14 -13.14 -16.80 1.44
C ARG A 14 -12.35 -15.80 0.60
N ARG A 15 -11.20 -15.35 1.09
CA ARG A 15 -10.41 -14.25 0.50
C ARG A 15 -9.27 -14.73 -0.39
N ASP A 16 -8.75 -15.93 -0.13
CA ASP A 16 -7.66 -16.50 -0.91
C ASP A 16 -8.19 -17.60 -1.85
N PRO A 17 -8.21 -17.34 -3.18
CA PRO A 17 -8.59 -18.34 -4.16
C PRO A 17 -7.68 -19.59 -4.18
N ALA A 18 -6.46 -19.51 -3.65
CA ALA A 18 -5.53 -20.63 -3.60
C ALA A 18 -5.80 -21.61 -2.44
N ALA A 19 -6.63 -21.22 -1.46
CA ALA A 19 -6.95 -22.05 -0.30
C ALA A 19 -7.88 -23.20 -0.68
N ARG A 20 -7.37 -24.43 -0.75
CA ARG A 20 -8.17 -25.61 -1.17
C ARG A 20 -8.87 -26.29 -0.01
N SER A 21 -8.34 -26.19 1.21
CA SER A 21 -8.95 -26.80 2.39
C SER A 21 -8.60 -26.08 3.70
N ARG A 22 -9.45 -26.25 4.72
CA ARG A 22 -9.18 -25.73 6.07
C ARG A 22 -7.93 -26.34 6.70
N LEU A 23 -7.63 -27.61 6.39
CA LEU A 23 -6.43 -28.28 6.90
C LEU A 23 -5.17 -27.63 6.31
N GLU A 24 -5.15 -27.42 5.00
CA GLU A 24 -4.07 -26.70 4.31
C GLU A 24 -3.89 -25.29 4.88
N VAL A 25 -4.98 -24.55 5.11
CA VAL A 25 -4.93 -23.24 5.76
C VAL A 25 -4.31 -23.33 7.16
N LEU A 26 -4.73 -24.31 7.95
CA LEU A 26 -4.22 -24.50 9.31
C LEU A 26 -2.73 -24.86 9.33
N THR A 27 -2.24 -25.65 8.37
CA THR A 27 -0.87 -26.20 8.41
C THR A 27 0.15 -25.45 7.57
N CYS A 28 -0.29 -24.71 6.55
CA CYS A 28 0.59 -24.16 5.52
C CYS A 28 0.51 -22.64 5.34
N TYR A 29 -0.32 -21.93 6.13
CA TYR A 29 -0.45 -20.47 5.99
C TYR A 29 0.35 -19.73 7.07
N PRO A 30 1.53 -19.16 6.74
CA PRO A 30 2.37 -18.48 7.71
C PRO A 30 1.69 -17.25 8.32
N GLY A 31 0.80 -16.58 7.56
CA GLY A 31 -0.01 -15.48 8.06
C GLY A 31 -0.93 -15.86 9.22
N LEU A 32 -1.60 -17.01 9.11
CA LEU A 32 -2.44 -17.55 10.18
C LEU A 32 -1.59 -17.89 11.41
N HIS A 33 -0.45 -18.56 11.21
CA HIS A 33 0.47 -18.92 12.29
C HIS A 33 0.96 -17.68 13.04
N ALA A 34 1.37 -16.62 12.32
CA ALA A 34 1.82 -15.37 12.92
C ALA A 34 0.72 -14.69 13.76
N VAL A 35 -0.54 -14.71 13.29
CA VAL A 35 -1.68 -14.19 14.07
C VAL A 35 -1.89 -15.01 15.36
N ILE A 36 -1.78 -16.35 15.30
CA ILE A 36 -1.91 -17.21 16.48
C ILE A 36 -0.80 -16.90 17.50
N PHE A 37 0.47 -16.90 17.05
CA PHE A 37 1.60 -16.58 17.91
C PHE A 37 1.50 -15.17 18.49
N HIS A 38 1.10 -14.18 17.70
CA HIS A 38 0.89 -12.81 18.17
C HIS A 38 -0.14 -12.75 19.29
N ARG A 39 -1.26 -13.46 19.18
CA ARG A 39 -2.29 -13.46 20.24
C ARG A 39 -1.75 -14.02 21.56
N VAL A 40 -0.87 -15.03 21.53
CA VAL A 40 -0.17 -15.54 22.73
C VAL A 40 0.84 -14.52 23.24
N ALA A 41 1.68 -13.96 22.36
CA ALA A 41 2.67 -12.94 22.71
C ALA A 41 2.02 -11.69 23.33
N HIS A 42 0.89 -11.25 22.78
CA HIS A 42 0.09 -10.12 23.25
C HIS A 42 -0.51 -10.38 24.63
N ALA A 43 -0.99 -11.60 24.89
CA ALA A 43 -1.47 -11.98 26.22
C ALA A 43 -0.34 -11.95 27.26
N CYS A 44 0.84 -12.48 26.93
CA CYS A 44 2.03 -12.37 27.79
C CYS A 44 2.41 -10.91 28.05
N TRP A 45 2.39 -10.07 27.00
CA TRP A 45 2.70 -8.65 27.09
C TRP A 45 1.71 -7.91 28.00
N GLY A 46 0.40 -8.10 27.81
CA GLY A 46 -0.63 -7.49 28.66
C GLY A 46 -0.63 -7.97 30.11
N GLY A 47 -0.12 -9.19 30.35
CA GLY A 47 0.11 -9.73 31.70
C GLY A 47 1.41 -9.27 32.38
N GLY A 48 2.18 -8.35 31.75
CA GLY A 48 3.45 -7.85 32.29
C GLY A 48 4.67 -8.73 32.01
N PHE A 49 4.51 -9.89 31.37
CA PHE A 49 5.60 -10.79 30.96
C PHE A 49 6.23 -10.32 29.64
N HIS A 50 6.73 -9.07 29.61
CA HIS A 50 7.20 -8.41 28.39
C HIS A 50 8.33 -9.17 27.68
N TRP A 51 9.28 -9.72 28.44
CA TRP A 51 10.37 -10.52 27.87
C TRP A 51 9.84 -11.77 27.15
N LEU A 52 8.90 -12.49 27.78
CA LEU A 52 8.29 -13.68 27.20
C LEU A 52 7.48 -13.33 25.95
N GLY A 53 6.70 -12.25 26.00
CA GLY A 53 5.97 -11.75 24.82
C GLY A 53 6.92 -11.45 23.66
N ARG A 54 8.05 -10.79 23.92
CA ARG A 54 9.08 -10.54 22.90
C ARG A 54 9.70 -11.83 22.37
N TRP A 55 10.09 -12.74 23.25
CA TRP A 55 10.68 -14.01 22.86
C TRP A 55 9.75 -14.81 21.94
N ILE A 56 8.45 -14.89 22.27
CA ILE A 56 7.43 -15.54 21.41
C ILE A 56 7.32 -14.82 20.06
N SER A 57 7.29 -13.48 20.03
CA SER A 57 7.23 -12.73 18.76
C SER A 57 8.46 -12.98 17.88
N HIS A 58 9.64 -13.16 18.48
CA HIS A 58 10.87 -13.48 17.74
C HIS A 58 10.84 -14.89 17.16
N TRP A 59 10.32 -15.88 17.89
CA TRP A 59 10.08 -17.22 17.35
C TRP A 59 9.07 -17.22 16.21
N SER A 60 7.98 -16.48 16.34
CA SER A 60 7.01 -16.28 15.26
C SER A 60 7.68 -15.72 14.02
N ARG A 61 8.50 -14.66 14.17
CA ARG A 61 9.26 -14.06 13.07
C ARG A 61 10.18 -15.07 12.40
N TRP A 62 10.90 -15.87 13.17
CA TRP A 62 11.81 -16.87 12.63
C TRP A 62 11.08 -17.96 11.82
N LEU A 63 9.93 -18.44 12.32
CA LEU A 63 9.13 -19.47 11.65
C LEU A 63 8.39 -18.96 10.40
N THR A 64 7.86 -17.73 10.45
CA THR A 64 6.89 -17.24 9.47
C THR A 64 7.42 -16.13 8.56
N GLY A 65 8.53 -15.49 8.91
CA GLY A 65 9.03 -14.29 8.24
C GLY A 65 8.21 -13.02 8.52
N ILE A 66 7.22 -13.08 9.43
CA ILE A 66 6.32 -11.98 9.79
C ILE A 66 6.70 -11.47 11.18
N GLU A 67 7.02 -10.18 11.28
CA GLU A 67 7.31 -9.52 12.55
C GLU A 67 6.10 -8.71 13.03
N ILE A 68 5.51 -9.13 14.16
CA ILE A 68 4.45 -8.40 14.85
C ILE A 68 4.90 -8.12 16.27
N HIS A 69 4.98 -6.83 16.63
CA HIS A 69 5.32 -6.47 18.00
C HIS A 69 4.22 -6.92 18.98
N PRO A 70 4.55 -7.50 20.15
CA PRO A 70 3.53 -8.03 21.09
C PRO A 70 2.47 -7.02 21.53
N ALA A 71 2.83 -5.74 21.67
CA ALA A 71 1.89 -4.67 22.04
C ALA A 71 0.85 -4.29 20.96
N VAL A 72 0.98 -4.78 19.72
CA VAL A 72 0.08 -4.42 18.61
C VAL A 72 -1.36 -4.82 18.93
N LYS A 73 -2.29 -3.89 18.75
CA LYS A 73 -3.73 -4.19 18.84
C LYS A 73 -4.19 -4.76 17.51
N LEU A 74 -4.57 -6.03 17.51
CA LEU A 74 -4.97 -6.77 16.32
C LEU A 74 -6.45 -7.14 16.41
N GLY A 75 -7.23 -6.68 15.43
CA GLY A 75 -8.64 -7.00 15.27
C GLY A 75 -8.92 -8.47 14.92
N ARG A 76 -10.14 -8.72 14.46
CA ARG A 76 -10.64 -10.04 14.04
C ARG A 76 -10.46 -10.22 12.54
N ARG A 77 -10.23 -11.46 12.09
CA ARG A 77 -10.18 -11.81 10.65
C ARG A 77 -9.18 -10.97 9.87
N VAL A 78 -8.08 -10.60 10.53
CA VAL A 78 -6.93 -9.97 9.86
C VAL A 78 -6.26 -11.05 9.03
N PHE A 79 -6.19 -10.82 7.73
CA PHE A 79 -5.57 -11.74 6.79
C PHE A 79 -4.20 -11.22 6.40
N ILE A 80 -3.15 -11.98 6.74
CA ILE A 80 -1.79 -11.70 6.28
C ILE A 80 -1.49 -12.68 5.15
N ASP A 81 -1.51 -12.19 3.92
CA ASP A 81 -1.33 -13.01 2.72
C ASP A 81 0.13 -13.01 2.27
N HIS A 82 0.67 -14.19 1.96
CA HIS A 82 2.09 -14.51 1.75
C HIS A 82 3.03 -14.17 2.92
N GLY A 83 2.90 -12.98 3.50
CA GLY A 83 3.42 -12.57 4.81
C GLY A 83 4.91 -12.30 4.91
N MET A 84 5.74 -12.88 4.05
CA MET A 84 7.20 -12.72 4.12
C MET A 84 7.62 -11.24 4.14
N GLY A 85 8.40 -10.84 5.14
CA GLY A 85 8.92 -9.47 5.26
C GLY A 85 7.90 -8.45 5.76
N VAL A 86 6.74 -8.87 6.27
CA VAL A 86 5.81 -7.98 6.97
C VAL A 86 6.41 -7.54 8.30
N VAL A 87 6.37 -6.24 8.58
CA VAL A 87 6.87 -5.64 9.83
C VAL A 87 5.81 -4.71 10.43
N ILE A 88 5.33 -5.02 11.63
CA ILE A 88 4.28 -4.28 12.32
C ILE A 88 4.79 -3.80 13.68
N GLY A 89 4.98 -2.49 13.80
CA GLY A 89 5.61 -1.89 14.97
C GLY A 89 4.70 -1.68 16.18
N GLU A 90 5.32 -1.42 17.33
CA GLU A 90 4.75 -1.49 18.68
C GLU A 90 3.39 -0.84 18.89
N THR A 91 3.19 0.37 18.37
CA THR A 91 1.98 1.17 18.63
C THR A 91 0.99 1.10 17.48
N ALA A 92 1.13 0.11 16.59
CA ALA A 92 0.20 -0.10 15.49
C ALA A 92 -1.13 -0.65 16.02
N GLU A 93 -2.21 -0.23 15.37
CA GLU A 93 -3.55 -0.75 15.61
C GLU A 93 -4.13 -1.18 14.26
N ILE A 94 -4.69 -2.38 14.21
CA ILE A 94 -5.20 -2.97 12.97
C ILE A 94 -6.65 -3.38 13.24
N GLY A 95 -7.56 -2.78 12.48
CA GLY A 95 -8.99 -3.04 12.53
C GLY A 95 -9.38 -4.45 12.08
N ASP A 96 -10.67 -4.74 12.22
CA ASP A 96 -11.25 -5.99 11.76
C ASP A 96 -11.17 -6.10 10.23
N ASP A 97 -11.08 -7.33 9.72
CA ASP A 97 -11.17 -7.62 8.28
C ASP A 97 -10.08 -7.00 7.39
N CYS A 98 -9.00 -6.47 7.96
CA CYS A 98 -7.87 -5.98 7.19
C CYS A 98 -7.14 -7.10 6.44
N THR A 99 -6.58 -6.75 5.28
CA THR A 99 -5.70 -7.63 4.49
C THR A 99 -4.33 -6.98 4.34
N ILE A 100 -3.27 -7.70 4.67
CA ILE A 100 -1.88 -7.22 4.62
C ILE A 100 -1.06 -8.19 3.78
N TYR A 101 -0.44 -7.70 2.72
CA TYR A 101 0.40 -8.51 1.83
C TYR A 101 1.87 -8.53 2.26
N GLN A 102 2.68 -9.38 1.59
CA GLN A 102 4.12 -9.50 1.81
C GLN A 102 4.88 -8.16 1.72
N GLY A 103 5.97 -8.03 2.48
CA GLY A 103 6.87 -6.87 2.44
C GLY A 103 6.27 -5.56 2.96
N VAL A 104 5.07 -5.59 3.55
CA VAL A 104 4.43 -4.41 4.13
C VAL A 104 5.13 -3.97 5.41
N THR A 105 5.28 -2.66 5.60
CA THR A 105 5.75 -2.10 6.88
C THR A 105 4.74 -1.11 7.45
N LEU A 106 4.28 -1.38 8.67
CA LEU A 106 3.53 -0.44 9.51
C LEU A 106 4.53 0.15 10.52
N GLY A 107 5.22 1.20 10.08
CA GLY A 107 6.44 1.72 10.71
C GLY A 107 6.23 3.02 11.47
N GLY A 108 7.19 3.34 12.34
CA GLY A 108 7.22 4.58 13.09
C GLY A 108 8.16 5.62 12.50
N THR A 109 7.82 6.90 12.63
CA THR A 109 8.67 8.04 12.20
C THR A 109 9.30 8.80 13.36
N SER A 110 8.87 8.54 14.60
CA SER A 110 9.35 9.20 15.81
C SER A 110 10.28 8.31 16.63
N LEU A 111 11.30 8.90 17.24
CA LEU A 111 12.24 8.23 18.16
C LEU A 111 11.78 8.26 19.63
N TYR A 112 10.71 8.99 19.94
CA TYR A 112 10.21 9.10 21.32
C TYR A 112 9.48 7.82 21.75
N LYS A 113 9.95 7.22 22.85
CA LYS A 113 9.35 6.03 23.45
C LYS A 113 7.99 6.37 24.09
N GLY A 114 7.06 5.42 24.04
CA GLY A 114 5.76 5.53 24.72
C GLY A 114 4.68 6.35 23.99
N GLN A 115 5.00 7.01 22.89
CA GLN A 115 4.02 7.77 22.09
C GLN A 115 3.53 6.97 20.87
N LYS A 116 2.30 7.29 20.44
CA LYS A 116 1.74 6.78 19.18
C LYS A 116 2.62 7.23 18.03
N ARG A 117 3.17 6.27 17.28
CA ARG A 117 4.11 6.53 16.18
C ARG A 117 3.92 5.62 14.98
N HIS A 118 3.18 4.52 15.13
CA HIS A 118 2.81 3.60 14.07
C HIS A 118 1.34 3.79 13.68
N PRO A 119 0.93 3.39 12.47
CA PRO A 119 -0.40 3.70 11.96
C PRO A 119 -1.53 3.00 12.70
N THR A 120 -2.73 3.55 12.58
CA THR A 120 -4.00 2.87 12.87
C THR A 120 -4.68 2.55 11.54
N LEU A 121 -4.91 1.28 11.26
CA LEU A 121 -5.71 0.84 10.12
C LEU A 121 -7.15 0.64 10.58
N GLY A 122 -8.10 1.30 9.92
CA GLY A 122 -9.54 1.09 10.07
C GLY A 122 -9.97 -0.30 9.60
N ALA A 123 -11.25 -0.62 9.76
CA ALA A 123 -11.81 -1.91 9.37
C ALA A 123 -11.76 -2.09 7.84
N GLY A 124 -11.44 -3.30 7.39
CA GLY A 124 -11.44 -3.67 5.97
C GLY A 124 -10.34 -3.00 5.14
N VAL A 125 -9.33 -2.39 5.76
CA VAL A 125 -8.21 -1.79 5.05
C VAL A 125 -7.37 -2.85 4.34
N VAL A 126 -7.00 -2.59 3.10
CA VAL A 126 -6.09 -3.45 2.32
C VAL A 126 -4.75 -2.75 2.14
N VAL A 127 -3.68 -3.37 2.62
CA VAL A 127 -2.31 -2.87 2.46
C VAL A 127 -1.53 -3.81 1.55
N SER A 128 -1.24 -3.35 0.34
CA SER A 128 -0.72 -4.17 -0.75
C SER A 128 0.79 -4.38 -0.69
N ALA A 129 1.27 -5.34 -1.48
CA ALA A 129 2.63 -5.86 -1.38
C ALA A 129 3.68 -4.75 -1.40
N GLY A 130 4.63 -4.82 -0.46
CA GLY A 130 5.75 -3.89 -0.37
C GLY A 130 5.41 -2.48 0.13
N ALA A 131 4.16 -2.15 0.42
CA ALA A 131 3.78 -0.81 0.87
C ALA A 131 4.40 -0.45 2.24
N LYS A 132 4.67 0.85 2.45
CA LYS A 132 5.21 1.41 3.68
C LYS A 132 4.25 2.46 4.21
N VAL A 133 3.62 2.21 5.35
CA VAL A 133 2.76 3.17 6.06
C VAL A 133 3.51 3.62 7.30
N LEU A 134 3.99 4.87 7.29
CA LEU A 134 4.97 5.35 8.25
C LEU A 134 4.42 6.56 9.01
N GLY A 135 4.14 6.40 10.31
CA GLY A 135 3.67 7.47 11.18
C GLY A 135 2.42 7.12 11.99
N GLY A 136 2.18 7.91 13.04
CA GLY A 136 1.08 7.72 13.99
C GLY A 136 -0.25 8.32 13.53
N PHE A 137 -0.71 7.99 12.32
CA PHE A 137 -1.96 8.49 11.75
C PHE A 137 -2.92 7.37 11.35
N GLU A 138 -4.13 7.75 10.98
CA GLU A 138 -5.19 6.83 10.58
C GLU A 138 -5.24 6.58 9.06
N VAL A 139 -5.44 5.33 8.68
CA VAL A 139 -5.86 4.88 7.36
C VAL A 139 -7.30 4.40 7.51
N GLY A 140 -8.26 5.20 7.03
CA GLY A 140 -9.68 5.02 7.33
C GLY A 140 -10.30 3.73 6.80
N ASP A 141 -11.49 3.41 7.28
CA ASP A 141 -12.21 2.17 6.95
C ASP A 141 -12.33 1.93 5.44
N GLY A 142 -12.06 0.70 5.01
CA GLY A 142 -12.14 0.27 3.61
C GLY A 142 -11.13 0.94 2.67
N ALA A 143 -10.19 1.74 3.18
CA ALA A 143 -9.14 2.33 2.37
C ALA A 143 -8.19 1.27 1.82
N ARG A 144 -7.56 1.60 0.69
CA ARG A 144 -6.59 0.72 0.00
C ARG A 144 -5.25 1.44 -0.10
N VAL A 145 -4.17 0.73 0.21
CA VAL A 145 -2.81 1.20 -0.02
C VAL A 145 -2.22 0.35 -1.14
N GLY A 146 -1.86 0.99 -2.25
CA GLY A 146 -1.31 0.31 -3.43
C GLY A 146 0.09 -0.26 -3.18
N SER A 147 0.48 -1.21 -4.03
CA SER A 147 1.79 -1.87 -3.91
C SER A 147 2.93 -0.88 -3.97
N ASN A 148 3.96 -1.10 -3.14
CA ASN A 148 5.14 -0.25 -2.99
C ASN A 148 4.85 1.23 -2.65
N ALA A 149 3.60 1.60 -2.33
CA ALA A 149 3.29 2.98 -1.95
C ALA A 149 3.96 3.35 -0.62
N VAL A 150 4.38 4.62 -0.50
CA VAL A 150 4.94 5.16 0.75
C VAL A 150 3.99 6.21 1.31
N VAL A 151 3.17 5.80 2.27
CA VAL A 151 2.13 6.62 2.89
C VAL A 151 2.69 7.32 4.12
N LEU A 152 2.67 8.66 4.07
CA LEU A 152 3.23 9.54 5.11
C LEU A 152 2.16 10.46 5.75
N LYS A 153 0.90 10.34 5.32
CA LYS A 153 -0.22 11.20 5.73
C LYS A 153 -1.49 10.36 5.88
N PRO A 154 -2.49 10.83 6.66
CA PRO A 154 -3.78 10.15 6.80
C PRO A 154 -4.43 9.82 5.44
N VAL A 155 -5.11 8.68 5.36
CA VAL A 155 -5.87 8.24 4.18
C VAL A 155 -7.36 8.21 4.55
N PRO A 156 -8.23 8.95 3.84
CA PRO A 156 -9.67 8.93 4.10
C PRO A 156 -10.30 7.55 3.93
N PRO A 157 -11.42 7.26 4.61
CA PRO A 157 -12.18 6.03 4.41
C PRO A 157 -12.54 5.80 2.93
N GLY A 158 -12.41 4.56 2.47
CA GLY A 158 -12.71 4.14 1.09
C GLY A 158 -11.77 4.67 0.01
N ALA A 159 -10.80 5.53 0.35
CA ALA A 159 -9.86 6.10 -0.61
C ALA A 159 -8.70 5.12 -0.91
N THR A 160 -8.03 5.34 -2.04
CA THR A 160 -6.85 4.58 -2.46
C THR A 160 -5.60 5.45 -2.40
N ALA A 161 -4.55 5.02 -1.69
CA ALA A 161 -3.27 5.71 -1.61
C ALA A 161 -2.21 4.97 -2.46
N VAL A 162 -1.62 5.65 -3.46
CA VAL A 162 -0.65 5.06 -4.41
C VAL A 162 0.58 5.94 -4.63
N GLY A 163 1.73 5.35 -4.95
CA GLY A 163 2.96 6.07 -5.32
C GLY A 163 3.89 6.42 -4.15
N ILE A 164 4.99 7.11 -4.47
CA ILE A 164 6.06 7.49 -3.54
C ILE A 164 6.40 8.99 -3.71
N PRO A 165 6.10 9.86 -2.74
CA PRO A 165 5.18 9.64 -1.63
C PRO A 165 3.74 9.43 -2.13
N ALA A 166 2.93 8.74 -1.34
CA ALA A 166 1.59 8.35 -1.76
C ALA A 166 0.68 9.56 -2.00
N ARG A 167 -0.09 9.48 -3.09
CA ARG A 167 -1.18 10.40 -3.43
C ARG A 167 -2.51 9.68 -3.18
N ILE A 168 -3.51 10.45 -2.74
CA ILE A 168 -4.84 9.93 -2.41
C ILE A 168 -5.73 10.07 -3.65
N ILE A 169 -6.29 8.96 -4.10
CA ILE A 169 -7.31 8.86 -5.14
C ILE A 169 -8.63 8.56 -4.43
N MET A 170 -9.61 9.44 -4.58
CA MET A 170 -10.97 9.15 -4.10
C MET A 170 -11.72 8.35 -5.16
N PRO A 171 -12.60 7.42 -4.77
CA PRO A 171 -13.50 6.77 -5.73
C PRO A 171 -14.44 7.80 -6.37
N ASP A 172 -14.62 7.68 -7.69
CA ASP A 172 -15.64 8.44 -8.41
C ASP A 172 -17.03 7.92 -8.00
N ALA A 173 -17.72 8.70 -7.15
CA ALA A 173 -19.08 8.45 -6.64
C ALA A 173 -19.25 7.24 -5.68
N PRO A 174 -20.24 7.28 -4.76
CA PRO A 174 -20.48 6.19 -3.84
C PRO A 174 -20.93 4.93 -4.59
N PRO A 175 -20.48 3.74 -4.18
CA PRO A 175 -20.86 2.50 -4.83
C PRO A 175 -22.37 2.31 -4.71
N GLN A 176 -23.07 2.35 -5.84
CA GLN A 176 -24.45 1.88 -5.91
C GLN A 176 -24.45 0.43 -5.40
N GLN A 177 -25.31 0.18 -4.40
CA GLN A 177 -25.56 -1.14 -3.85
C GLN A 177 -26.10 -2.07 -4.94
N GLN A 178 -25.21 -2.65 -5.73
CA GLN A 178 -25.52 -3.83 -6.51
C GLN A 178 -24.88 -4.99 -5.78
N GLY A 179 -25.73 -5.87 -5.25
CA GLY A 179 -25.32 -7.12 -4.63
C GLY A 179 -24.54 -7.97 -5.63
N ALA A 180 -23.22 -7.83 -5.61
CA ALA A 180 -22.31 -8.61 -6.42
C ALA A 180 -21.06 -8.90 -5.58
N ARG A 181 -20.57 -10.14 -5.67
CA ARG A 181 -19.37 -10.67 -5.00
C ARG A 181 -18.29 -9.59 -4.89
N GLN A 182 -17.68 -9.46 -3.70
CA GLN A 182 -16.42 -8.73 -3.55
C GLN A 182 -15.44 -9.30 -4.58
N GLU A 183 -15.25 -8.57 -5.68
CA GLU A 183 -14.35 -8.94 -6.74
C GLU A 183 -12.92 -8.81 -6.20
N PHE A 184 -12.12 -9.86 -6.35
CA PHE A 184 -10.76 -9.93 -5.85
C PHE A 184 -9.91 -8.83 -6.51
N SER A 185 -9.63 -7.74 -5.79
CA SER A 185 -8.69 -6.70 -6.23
C SER A 185 -7.28 -7.12 -5.82
N ALA A 186 -6.59 -7.81 -6.73
CA ALA A 186 -5.21 -8.19 -6.54
C ALA A 186 -4.36 -6.94 -6.26
N TYR A 187 -3.67 -6.92 -5.11
CA TYR A 187 -2.71 -5.88 -4.78
C TYR A 187 -3.29 -4.45 -4.71
N GLY A 188 -4.59 -4.32 -4.38
CA GLY A 188 -5.24 -3.02 -4.16
C GLY A 188 -5.27 -2.12 -5.39
N ILE A 189 -5.06 -2.69 -6.57
CA ILE A 189 -5.11 -2.00 -7.85
C ILE A 189 -6.58 -1.89 -8.26
N THR A 190 -7.04 -0.66 -8.52
CA THR A 190 -8.30 -0.43 -9.23
C THR A 190 -8.06 -0.65 -10.73
N PRO A 191 -8.86 -1.49 -11.41
CA PRO A 191 -8.80 -1.59 -12.86
C PRO A 191 -9.00 -0.19 -13.47
N ASN A 192 -8.13 0.24 -14.37
CA ASN A 192 -8.14 1.54 -15.08
C ASN A 192 -7.59 2.78 -14.35
N ALA A 193 -6.80 2.64 -13.28
CA ALA A 193 -6.04 3.78 -12.77
C ALA A 193 -4.74 3.96 -13.58
N ASP A 194 -4.78 4.82 -14.61
CA ASP A 194 -3.57 5.29 -15.29
C ASP A 194 -2.62 5.91 -14.25
N ASP A 195 -1.33 5.56 -14.30
CA ASP A 195 -0.34 6.08 -13.35
C ASP A 195 -0.28 7.63 -13.45
N PRO A 196 -0.55 8.36 -12.35
CA PRO A 196 -0.57 9.82 -12.37
C PRO A 196 0.78 10.43 -12.72
N VAL A 197 1.90 9.72 -12.50
CA VAL A 197 3.23 10.17 -12.95
C VAL A 197 3.32 10.08 -14.48
N SER A 198 2.86 8.97 -15.06
CA SER A 198 2.75 8.83 -16.51
C SER A 198 1.83 9.88 -17.13
N LEU A 199 0.69 10.22 -16.52
CA LEU A 199 -0.17 11.30 -17.01
C LEU A 199 0.51 12.69 -16.96
N ALA A 200 1.23 12.98 -15.88
CA ALA A 200 1.96 14.23 -15.72
C ALA A 200 3.13 14.36 -16.71
N LEU A 201 3.90 13.28 -16.89
CA LEU A 201 5.00 13.23 -17.86
C LEU A 201 4.48 13.40 -19.31
N LYS A 202 3.33 12.82 -19.64
CA LYS A 202 2.71 12.95 -20.96
C LYS A 202 2.32 14.40 -21.22
N SER A 203 1.72 15.04 -20.22
CA SER A 203 1.37 16.46 -20.26
C SER A 203 2.59 17.37 -20.41
N LEU A 204 3.71 17.04 -19.76
CA LEU A 204 4.96 17.78 -19.90
C LEU A 204 5.57 17.64 -21.29
N ILE A 205 5.61 16.43 -21.85
CA ILE A 205 6.09 16.18 -23.22
C ILE A 205 5.25 16.92 -24.24
N ASP A 206 3.93 16.90 -24.09
CA ASP A 206 3.02 17.60 -25.00
C ASP A 206 3.18 19.13 -24.93
N ASN A 207 3.43 19.68 -23.73
CA ASN A 207 3.72 21.10 -23.57
C ASN A 207 5.09 21.49 -24.14
N ALA A 208 6.12 20.68 -23.94
CA ALA A 208 7.45 20.91 -24.49
C ALA A 208 7.43 20.89 -26.03
N ALA A 209 6.72 19.95 -26.64
CA ALA A 209 6.53 19.89 -28.08
C ALA A 209 5.84 21.16 -28.61
N LYS A 210 4.75 21.61 -27.96
CA LYS A 210 4.05 22.85 -28.34
C LYS A 210 4.91 24.11 -28.17
N GLN A 211 5.78 24.15 -27.15
CA GLN A 211 6.70 25.27 -26.96
C GLN A 211 7.77 25.30 -28.03
N HIS A 212 8.31 24.15 -28.42
CA HIS A 212 9.26 24.04 -29.53
C HIS A 212 8.64 24.54 -30.85
N ASP A 213 7.42 24.11 -31.19
CA ASP A 213 6.71 24.57 -32.39
C ASP A 213 6.49 26.10 -32.40
N ARG A 214 6.21 26.69 -31.24
CA ARG A 214 6.06 28.15 -31.10
C ARG A 214 7.37 28.90 -31.27
N ILE A 215 8.47 28.36 -30.73
CA ILE A 215 9.80 28.95 -30.88
C ILE A 215 10.21 28.92 -32.35
N GLU A 216 10.03 27.78 -33.04
CA GLU A 216 10.27 27.65 -34.49
C GLU A 216 9.45 28.67 -35.30
N ALA A 217 8.16 28.84 -34.97
CA ALA A 217 7.32 29.84 -35.62
C ALA A 217 7.80 31.28 -35.40
N VAL A 218 8.30 31.60 -34.20
CA VAL A 218 8.86 32.92 -33.88
C VAL A 218 10.19 33.14 -34.60
N LEU A 219 11.08 32.15 -34.62
CA LEU A 219 12.35 32.21 -35.35
C LEU A 219 12.11 32.43 -36.85
N ALA A 220 11.19 31.68 -37.45
CA ALA A 220 10.80 31.86 -38.85
C ALA A 220 10.19 33.24 -39.13
N ALA A 221 9.50 33.84 -38.15
CA ALA A 221 8.97 35.20 -38.28
C ALA A 221 10.08 36.27 -38.17
N LEU A 222 11.08 36.06 -37.29
CA LEU A 222 12.24 36.94 -37.15
C LEU A 222 13.13 36.92 -38.39
N ASP A 223 13.38 35.74 -38.97
CA ASP A 223 14.12 35.60 -40.23
C ASP A 223 13.45 36.37 -41.38
N ARG A 224 12.10 36.35 -41.44
CA ARG A 224 11.34 37.15 -42.43
C ARG A 224 11.46 38.65 -42.22
N LEU A 225 11.79 39.10 -41.00
CA LEU A 225 12.00 40.51 -40.66
C LEU A 225 13.46 40.94 -40.88
N GLY A 226 14.34 40.03 -41.31
CA GLY A 226 15.73 40.34 -41.67
C GLY A 226 16.72 40.27 -40.50
N GLU A 227 16.28 39.81 -39.33
CA GLU A 227 17.15 39.55 -38.17
C GLU A 227 17.56 38.08 -38.19
N HIS A 228 18.80 37.78 -38.61
CA HIS A 228 19.33 36.43 -38.64
C HIS A 228 20.05 36.10 -37.32
N LEU A 229 19.54 35.12 -36.58
CA LEU A 229 20.15 34.65 -35.34
C LEU A 229 21.24 33.62 -35.65
N GLU A 230 22.51 34.01 -35.59
CA GLU A 230 23.67 33.18 -35.99
C GLU A 230 23.94 31.93 -35.12
N ASN A 231 23.14 31.65 -34.07
CA ASN A 231 23.43 30.58 -33.11
C ASN A 231 22.18 29.83 -32.60
N THR A 232 21.29 29.38 -33.48
CA THR A 232 20.20 28.46 -33.09
C THR A 232 20.69 27.01 -33.14
N PRO A 233 20.68 26.26 -32.01
CA PRO A 233 20.94 24.83 -32.03
C PRO A 233 19.89 24.14 -32.92
N ASN A 234 20.32 23.34 -33.89
CA ASN A 234 19.46 22.68 -34.88
C ASN A 234 18.85 21.35 -34.36
N ASP A 235 18.82 21.15 -33.05
CA ASP A 235 18.31 19.92 -32.44
C ASP A 235 16.79 19.97 -32.37
N ARG A 236 16.16 19.40 -33.40
CA ARG A 236 14.70 19.24 -33.47
C ARG A 236 14.23 18.32 -32.34
N PHE A 237 13.32 18.81 -31.49
CA PHE A 237 12.79 18.01 -30.38
C PHE A 237 11.81 16.95 -30.90
N ASP A 238 12.20 15.68 -30.89
CA ASP A 238 11.33 14.56 -31.28
C ASP A 238 10.61 13.95 -30.06
N ALA A 239 9.35 14.33 -29.85
CA ALA A 239 8.50 13.78 -28.80
C ALA A 239 8.02 12.34 -29.06
N SER A 240 8.22 11.78 -30.25
CA SER A 240 7.64 10.49 -30.65
C SER A 240 8.27 9.31 -29.91
N GLU A 241 9.59 9.29 -29.74
CA GLU A 241 10.31 8.29 -28.95
C GLU A 241 9.89 8.33 -27.47
N LEU A 242 9.80 9.54 -26.90
CA LEU A 242 9.35 9.73 -25.52
C LEU A 242 7.91 9.26 -25.30
N ARG A 243 7.01 9.48 -26.26
CA ARG A 243 5.62 8.98 -26.20
C ARG A 243 5.52 7.46 -26.31
N LYS A 244 6.47 6.78 -26.96
CA LYS A 244 6.50 5.30 -27.04
C LYS A 244 6.90 4.66 -25.71
N LEU A 245 7.77 5.32 -24.94
CA LEU A 245 8.21 4.88 -23.61
C LEU A 245 7.13 5.00 -22.53
N MET A 246 5.99 5.60 -22.86
CA MET A 246 4.89 5.92 -21.95
C MET A 246 3.58 5.17 -22.23
N LYS A 247 3.62 4.18 -23.12
CA LYS A 247 2.54 3.21 -23.34
C LYS A 247 2.77 1.97 -22.50
#